data_AF-A0A7V0Z3D8-F1
#
_entry.id   AF-A0A7V0Z3D8-F1
#
_cell.length_a   1.000
_cell.length_b   1.000
_cell.length_c   1.000
_cell.angle_alpha   90.00
_cell.angle_beta   90.00
_cell.angle_gamma   90.00
#
_symmetry.space_group_name_H-M   'P 1'
#
loop_
_entity.id
_entity.type
_entity.pdbx_description
1 polymer ?
#
loop_
_entity_poly.entity_id
_entity_poly.type
_entity_poly.pdbx_seq_one_letter_code
_entity_poly.pdbx_strand_id
1 'polypeptide(L)'
;MGEIKSSLELALERTKGLKISEKEREEIKRKEIVQKAEALAHRYREGSITIKEIQKEMERMEKKRATEIENHLIDHWIQGLSLNLRDERILDGIEALRKEPMDEIKREFLNLIVSYQEEKENTKRKLRTIILEGLKKEGFNGSAIEPCIESSPLWDKESLRIDQSYQEGLEKLKERLRDQAIGKDNNSAE
;
A
#
# COMPACT_ATOMS: atom_id res chain seq x y z
N MET A 1 9.42 -37.64 -6.53
CA MET A 1 8.60 -36.54 -7.08
C MET A 1 9.51 -35.34 -7.22
N GLY A 2 9.71 -34.83 -8.44
CA GLY A 2 10.74 -33.83 -8.73
C GLY A 2 10.32 -32.44 -8.28
N GLU A 3 11.10 -31.84 -7.38
CA GLU A 3 10.99 -30.43 -7.03
C GLU A 3 11.21 -29.59 -8.29
N ILE A 4 10.25 -28.74 -8.64
CA ILE A 4 10.39 -27.80 -9.76
C ILE A 4 11.38 -26.72 -9.28
N LYS A 5 12.65 -26.88 -9.64
CA LYS A 5 13.73 -25.92 -9.35
C LYS A 5 13.44 -24.57 -10.01
N SER A 6 13.75 -23.48 -9.31
CA SER A 6 13.61 -22.11 -9.84
C SER A 6 14.50 -21.93 -11.07
N SER A 7 14.07 -21.15 -12.07
CA SER A 7 14.84 -20.88 -13.30
C SER A 7 16.23 -20.29 -13.01
N LEU A 8 16.35 -19.58 -11.89
CA LEU A 8 17.58 -18.98 -11.40
C LEU A 8 18.44 -20.02 -10.66
N GLU A 9 17.82 -20.98 -9.97
CA GLU A 9 18.48 -22.17 -9.40
C GLU A 9 19.15 -23.02 -10.48
N LEU A 10 18.50 -23.13 -11.64
CA LEU A 10 19.03 -23.81 -12.83
C LEU A 10 20.21 -23.04 -13.47
N ALA A 11 20.19 -21.70 -13.38
CA ALA A 11 21.32 -20.84 -13.79
C ALA A 11 22.50 -20.90 -12.80
N LEU A 12 22.22 -21.00 -11.50
CA LEU A 12 23.21 -21.21 -10.44
C LEU A 12 23.86 -22.60 -10.53
N GLU A 13 23.09 -23.62 -10.90
CA GLU A 13 23.59 -24.97 -11.12
C GLU A 13 24.49 -25.07 -12.38
N ARG A 14 24.30 -24.15 -13.35
CA ARG A 14 25.17 -24.00 -14.54
C ARG A 14 26.43 -23.16 -14.29
N THR A 15 26.48 -22.37 -13.22
CA THR A 15 27.63 -21.50 -12.87
C THR A 15 28.55 -22.11 -11.80
N LYS A 16 28.52 -23.45 -11.65
CA LYS A 16 29.29 -24.30 -10.71
C LYS A 16 30.83 -24.05 -10.59
N GLY A 17 31.41 -23.14 -11.36
CA GLY A 17 32.80 -22.69 -11.22
C GLY A 17 33.00 -21.46 -10.32
N LEU A 18 31.94 -20.74 -9.94
CA LEU A 18 31.99 -19.62 -9.01
C LEU A 18 31.63 -20.11 -7.60
N LYS A 19 32.56 -19.98 -6.65
CA LYS A 19 32.32 -20.26 -5.22
C LYS A 19 31.37 -19.21 -4.64
N ILE A 20 30.09 -19.35 -4.94
CA ILE A 20 29.04 -18.56 -4.29
C ILE A 20 29.03 -18.96 -2.82
N SER A 21 29.25 -17.98 -1.96
CA SER A 21 29.27 -18.22 -0.51
C SER A 21 27.88 -18.56 -0.02
N GLU A 22 27.79 -19.24 1.13
CA GLU A 22 26.50 -19.57 1.77
C GLU A 22 25.66 -18.30 2.04
N LYS A 23 26.32 -17.17 2.35
CA LYS A 23 25.70 -15.85 2.47
C LYS A 23 25.06 -15.35 1.19
N GLU A 24 25.75 -15.45 0.04
CA GLU A 24 25.18 -15.03 -1.24
C GLU A 24 23.98 -15.90 -1.64
N ARG A 25 24.02 -17.19 -1.28
CA ARG A 25 22.92 -18.13 -1.55
C ARG A 25 21.67 -17.79 -0.73
N GLU A 26 21.84 -17.41 0.53
CA GLU A 26 20.75 -16.92 1.38
C GLU A 26 20.20 -15.58 0.89
N GLU A 27 21.06 -14.68 0.44
CA GLU A 27 20.64 -13.38 -0.08
C GLU A 27 19.83 -13.49 -1.37
N ILE A 28 20.20 -14.42 -2.27
CA ILE A 28 19.41 -14.73 -3.47
C ILE A 28 18.04 -15.27 -3.08
N LYS A 29 17.97 -16.22 -2.13
CA LYS A 29 16.69 -16.77 -1.66
C LYS A 29 15.78 -15.69 -1.06
N ARG A 30 16.34 -14.78 -0.26
CA ARG A 30 15.59 -13.63 0.29
C ARG A 30 15.07 -12.73 -0.82
N LYS A 31 15.90 -12.40 -1.82
CA LYS A 31 15.48 -11.57 -2.97
C LYS A 31 14.35 -12.24 -3.76
N GLU A 32 14.39 -13.56 -3.97
CA GLU A 32 13.30 -14.28 -4.63
C GLU A 32 11.98 -14.16 -3.86
N ILE A 33 12.02 -14.28 -2.53
CA ILE A 33 10.83 -14.19 -1.69
C ILE A 33 10.22 -12.80 -1.75
N VAL A 34 11.05 -11.76 -1.63
CA VAL A 34 10.61 -10.36 -1.72
C VAL A 34 10.00 -10.07 -3.10
N GLN A 35 10.72 -10.41 -4.18
CA GLN A 35 10.22 -10.19 -5.55
C GLN A 35 8.90 -10.90 -5.81
N LYS A 36 8.73 -12.11 -5.26
CA LYS A 36 7.49 -12.86 -5.41
C LYS A 36 6.34 -12.21 -4.63
N ALA A 37 6.59 -11.76 -3.40
CA ALA A 37 5.61 -11.02 -2.61
C ALA A 37 5.19 -9.72 -3.31
N GLU A 38 6.14 -8.94 -3.84
CA GLU A 38 5.88 -7.71 -4.59
C GLU A 38 5.04 -7.97 -5.85
N ALA A 39 5.37 -9.02 -6.62
CA ALA A 39 4.62 -9.39 -7.81
C ALA A 39 3.16 -9.78 -7.47
N LEU A 40 2.94 -10.51 -6.38
CA LEU A 40 1.59 -10.84 -5.89
C LEU A 40 0.85 -9.59 -5.41
N ALA A 41 1.52 -8.71 -4.67
CA ALA A 41 0.95 -7.46 -4.20
C ALA A 41 0.43 -6.59 -5.34
N HIS A 42 1.25 -6.41 -6.38
CA HIS A 42 0.93 -5.61 -7.55
C HIS A 42 -0.28 -6.19 -8.30
N ARG A 43 -0.22 -7.49 -8.64
CA ARG A 43 -1.32 -8.15 -9.36
C ARG A 43 -2.64 -8.11 -8.60
N TYR A 44 -2.59 -8.19 -7.27
CA TYR A 44 -3.78 -8.08 -6.44
C TYR A 44 -4.34 -6.66 -6.43
N ARG A 45 -3.47 -5.65 -6.30
CA ARG A 45 -3.84 -4.23 -6.36
C ARG A 45 -4.47 -3.86 -7.69
N GLU A 46 -3.94 -4.37 -8.80
CA GLU A 46 -4.51 -4.20 -10.14
C GLU A 46 -5.81 -5.00 -10.36
N GLY A 47 -6.13 -5.92 -9.44
CA GLY A 47 -7.28 -6.78 -9.54
C GLY A 47 -7.13 -7.94 -10.53
N SER A 48 -5.92 -8.20 -11.01
CA SER A 48 -5.60 -9.30 -11.92
C SER A 48 -5.60 -10.67 -11.22
N ILE A 49 -5.51 -10.70 -9.89
CA ILE A 49 -5.69 -11.90 -9.07
C ILE A 49 -6.57 -11.61 -7.86
N THR A 50 -7.24 -12.65 -7.38
CA THR A 50 -8.03 -12.66 -6.16
C THR A 50 -7.21 -13.15 -4.96
N ILE A 51 -7.69 -12.86 -3.76
CA ILE A 51 -7.01 -13.33 -2.54
C ILE A 51 -7.01 -14.85 -2.41
N LYS A 52 -8.07 -15.51 -2.92
CA LYS A 52 -8.17 -16.98 -2.97
C LYS A 52 -7.10 -17.60 -3.85
N GLU A 53 -6.74 -16.95 -4.94
CA GLU A 53 -5.66 -17.41 -5.82
C GLU A 53 -4.29 -17.28 -5.15
N ILE A 54 -4.06 -16.19 -4.40
CA ILE A 54 -2.85 -16.01 -3.59
C ILE A 54 -2.74 -17.12 -2.54
N GLN A 55 -3.81 -17.35 -1.77
CA GLN A 55 -3.86 -18.41 -0.75
C GLN A 55 -3.57 -19.79 -1.36
N LYS A 56 -4.18 -20.11 -2.51
CA LYS A 56 -3.93 -21.35 -3.23
C LYS A 56 -2.49 -21.47 -3.74
N GLU A 57 -1.87 -20.37 -4.13
CA GLU A 57 -0.47 -20.37 -4.52
C GLU A 57 0.44 -20.64 -3.31
N MET A 58 0.15 -20.04 -2.16
CA MET A 58 0.87 -20.25 -0.90
C MET A 58 0.72 -21.70 -0.38
N GLU A 59 -0.46 -22.30 -0.48
CA GLU A 59 -0.71 -23.70 -0.09
C GLU A 59 0.14 -24.72 -0.87
N ARG A 60 0.59 -24.37 -2.08
CA ARG A 60 1.44 -25.22 -2.92
C ARG A 60 2.92 -25.12 -2.56
N MET A 61 3.29 -24.18 -1.70
CA MET A 61 4.68 -23.93 -1.30
C MET A 61 4.99 -24.62 0.03
N GLU A 62 6.29 -24.73 0.34
CA GLU A 62 6.73 -25.11 1.68
C GLU A 62 6.20 -24.10 2.72
N LYS A 63 5.72 -24.59 3.87
CA LYS A 63 5.12 -23.75 4.93
C LYS A 63 6.01 -22.56 5.31
N LYS A 64 7.31 -22.79 5.53
CA LYS A 64 8.25 -21.72 5.91
C LYS A 64 8.32 -20.62 4.85
N ARG A 65 8.45 -21.02 3.57
CA ARG A 65 8.48 -20.09 2.43
C ARG A 65 7.15 -19.35 2.26
N ALA A 66 6.03 -20.03 2.45
CA ALA A 66 4.70 -19.43 2.39
C ALA A 66 4.53 -18.34 3.45
N THR A 67 4.93 -18.60 4.70
CA THR A 67 4.88 -17.63 5.79
C THR A 67 5.79 -16.42 5.54
N GLU A 68 7.01 -16.63 5.03
CA GLU A 68 7.91 -15.51 4.68
C GLU A 68 7.31 -14.64 3.56
N ILE A 69 6.71 -15.24 2.53
CA ILE A 69 6.01 -14.49 1.46
C ILE A 69 4.79 -13.75 2.03
N GLU A 70 4.00 -14.38 2.90
CA GLU A 70 2.84 -13.77 3.53
C GLU A 70 3.22 -12.52 4.34
N ASN A 71 4.26 -12.61 5.16
CA ASN A 71 4.75 -11.49 5.96
C ASN A 71 5.23 -10.33 5.07
N HIS A 72 6.02 -10.63 4.03
CA HIS A 72 6.48 -9.61 3.09
C HIS A 72 5.32 -9.01 2.29
N LEU A 73 4.32 -9.79 1.92
CA LEU A 73 3.13 -9.34 1.19
C LEU A 73 2.31 -8.36 2.04
N ILE A 74 2.05 -8.72 3.30
CA ILE A 74 1.33 -7.89 4.26
C ILE A 74 2.09 -6.58 4.53
N ASP A 75 3.41 -6.65 4.77
CA ASP A 75 4.22 -5.46 5.01
C ASP A 75 4.26 -4.54 3.78
N HIS A 76 4.42 -5.10 2.58
CA HIS A 76 4.38 -4.34 1.33
C HIS A 76 3.02 -3.64 1.14
N TRP A 77 1.93 -4.33 1.45
CA TRP A 77 0.58 -3.75 1.41
C TRP A 77 0.41 -2.63 2.42
N ILE A 78 0.84 -2.81 3.66
CA ILE A 78 0.77 -1.77 4.70
C ILE A 78 1.59 -0.54 4.29
N GLN A 79 2.82 -0.74 3.81
CA GLN A 79 3.68 0.35 3.35
C GLN A 79 3.04 1.11 2.19
N GLY A 80 2.46 0.37 1.24
CA GLY A 80 1.84 0.93 0.05
C GLY A 80 0.44 1.51 0.24
N LEU A 81 -0.18 1.41 1.43
CA LEU A 81 -1.47 2.05 1.72
C LEU A 81 -1.36 3.57 1.55
N SER A 82 -2.34 4.15 0.85
CA SER A 82 -2.48 5.58 0.61
C SER A 82 -3.90 6.05 0.91
N LEU A 83 -4.14 7.37 0.95
CA LEU A 83 -5.47 7.98 1.12
C LEU A 83 -6.34 7.86 -0.16
N ASN A 84 -6.29 6.71 -0.82
CA ASN A 84 -7.03 6.40 -2.04
C ASN A 84 -8.10 5.34 -1.74
N LEU A 85 -9.35 5.60 -2.13
CA LEU A 85 -10.47 4.66 -2.00
C LEU A 85 -10.17 3.27 -2.58
N ARG A 86 -9.36 3.18 -3.64
CA ARG A 86 -9.00 1.88 -4.25
C ARG A 86 -8.20 0.98 -3.32
N ASP A 87 -7.56 1.55 -2.31
CA ASP A 87 -6.73 0.80 -1.37
C ASP A 87 -7.57 0.09 -0.30
N GLU A 88 -8.89 0.28 -0.24
CA GLU A 88 -9.78 -0.50 0.66
C GLU A 88 -9.64 -2.01 0.44
N ARG A 89 -9.53 -2.44 -0.83
CA ARG A 89 -9.31 -3.84 -1.19
C ARG A 89 -8.03 -4.42 -0.58
N ILE A 90 -7.01 -3.58 -0.34
CA ILE A 90 -5.78 -4.03 0.31
C ILE A 90 -6.06 -4.47 1.74
N LEU A 91 -6.93 -3.77 2.46
CA LEU A 91 -7.36 -4.16 3.81
C LEU A 91 -8.12 -5.49 3.80
N ASP A 92 -8.96 -5.74 2.80
CA ASP A 92 -9.62 -7.05 2.62
C ASP A 92 -8.60 -8.18 2.40
N GLY A 93 -7.55 -7.90 1.63
CA GLY A 93 -6.45 -8.83 1.40
C GLY A 93 -5.71 -9.17 2.70
N ILE A 94 -5.36 -8.15 3.48
CA ILE A 94 -4.68 -8.33 4.78
C ILE A 94 -5.57 -9.12 5.75
N GLU A 95 -6.85 -8.77 5.85
CA GLU A 95 -7.82 -9.45 6.71
C GLU A 95 -7.92 -10.95 6.39
N ALA A 96 -8.02 -11.28 5.10
CA ALA A 96 -8.15 -12.64 4.63
C ALA A 96 -6.88 -13.49 4.85
N LEU A 97 -5.68 -12.90 4.82
CA LEU A 97 -4.45 -13.62 5.16
C LEU A 97 -4.33 -13.82 6.67
N ARG A 98 -4.59 -12.78 7.46
CA ARG A 98 -4.49 -12.84 8.93
C ARG A 98 -5.59 -13.66 9.59
N LYS A 99 -6.73 -13.83 8.92
CA LYS A 99 -7.94 -14.49 9.43
C LYS A 99 -8.47 -13.82 10.70
N GLU A 100 -8.33 -12.51 10.79
CA GLU A 100 -8.74 -11.69 11.92
C GLU A 100 -9.64 -10.57 11.44
N PRO A 101 -10.74 -10.24 12.15
CA PRO A 101 -11.63 -9.17 11.73
C PRO A 101 -10.93 -7.82 11.83
N MET A 102 -11.08 -7.00 10.79
CA MET A 102 -10.46 -5.67 10.70
C MET A 102 -11.49 -4.54 10.56
N ASP A 103 -12.75 -4.79 10.92
CA ASP A 103 -13.88 -3.86 10.75
C ASP A 103 -13.63 -2.48 11.34
N GLU A 104 -12.97 -2.40 12.49
CA GLU A 104 -12.63 -1.12 13.13
C GLU A 104 -11.61 -0.33 12.30
N ILE A 105 -10.51 -0.98 11.91
CA ILE A 105 -9.44 -0.36 11.11
C ILE A 105 -9.98 0.06 9.74
N LYS A 106 -10.78 -0.79 9.08
CA LYS A 106 -11.41 -0.47 7.80
C LYS A 106 -12.31 0.76 7.90
N ARG A 107 -13.14 0.83 8.95
CA ARG A 107 -14.02 1.98 9.19
C ARG A 107 -13.22 3.26 9.45
N GLU A 108 -12.16 3.18 10.23
CA GLU A 108 -11.27 4.32 10.49
C GLU A 108 -10.58 4.80 9.22
N PHE A 109 -10.07 3.87 8.40
CA PHE A 109 -9.47 4.17 7.11
C PHE A 109 -10.47 4.86 6.16
N LEU A 110 -11.68 4.34 6.06
CA LEU A 110 -12.75 4.94 5.25
C LEU A 110 -13.10 6.35 5.75
N ASN A 111 -13.26 6.53 7.06
CA ASN A 111 -13.52 7.84 7.65
C ASN A 111 -12.38 8.83 7.36
N LEU A 112 -11.12 8.35 7.41
CA LEU A 112 -9.95 9.15 7.10
C LEU A 112 -9.96 9.61 5.63
N ILE A 113 -10.27 8.72 4.70
CA ILE A 113 -10.36 9.06 3.27
C ILE A 113 -11.50 10.04 2.99
N VAL A 114 -12.69 9.80 3.55
CA VAL A 114 -13.85 10.68 3.39
C VAL A 114 -13.53 12.07 3.92
N SER A 115 -12.99 12.16 5.13
CA SER A 115 -12.63 13.44 5.77
C SER A 115 -11.56 14.18 4.96
N TYR A 116 -10.56 13.47 4.45
CA TYR A 116 -9.51 14.03 3.59
C TYR A 116 -10.09 14.64 2.30
N GLN A 117 -10.99 13.92 1.63
CA GLN A 117 -11.63 14.39 0.40
C GLN A 117 -12.55 15.58 0.67
N GLU A 118 -13.34 15.53 1.74
CA GLU A 118 -14.22 16.62 2.13
C GLU A 118 -13.43 17.89 2.48
N GLU A 119 -12.32 17.78 3.20
CA GLU A 119 -11.47 18.92 3.53
C GLU A 119 -10.82 19.53 2.29
N LYS A 120 -10.34 18.72 1.35
CA LYS A 120 -9.82 19.19 0.06
C LYS A 120 -10.89 19.93 -0.73
N GLU A 121 -12.08 19.37 -0.87
CA GLU A 121 -13.18 19.99 -1.64
C GLU A 121 -13.72 21.25 -0.97
N ASN A 122 -13.85 21.27 0.36
CA ASN A 122 -14.23 22.47 1.11
C ASN A 122 -13.19 23.59 0.92
N THR A 123 -11.90 23.24 0.94
CA THR A 123 -10.80 24.20 0.74
C THR A 123 -10.78 24.73 -0.68
N LYS A 124 -10.96 23.88 -1.70
CA LYS A 124 -11.10 24.31 -3.10
C LYS A 124 -12.26 25.29 -3.26
N ARG A 125 -13.42 25.01 -2.65
CA ARG A 125 -14.59 25.93 -2.67
C ARG A 125 -14.28 27.28 -2.04
N LYS A 126 -13.61 27.32 -0.89
CA LYS A 126 -13.22 28.58 -0.23
C LYS A 126 -12.23 29.39 -1.08
N LEU A 127 -11.21 28.75 -1.62
CA LEU A 127 -10.22 29.40 -2.49
C LEU A 127 -10.85 29.91 -3.78
N ARG A 128 -11.83 29.19 -4.35
CA ARG A 128 -12.59 29.63 -5.51
C ARG A 128 -13.29 30.95 -5.26
N THR A 129 -13.95 31.11 -4.12
CA THR A 129 -14.59 32.38 -3.73
C THR A 129 -13.56 33.50 -3.62
N ILE A 130 -12.44 33.27 -2.94
CA ILE A 130 -11.37 34.27 -2.75
C ILE A 130 -10.79 34.72 -4.09
N ILE A 131 -10.48 33.78 -4.99
CA ILE A 131 -9.88 34.10 -6.30
C ILE A 131 -10.90 34.83 -7.18
N LEU A 132 -12.16 34.41 -7.20
CA LEU A 132 -13.22 35.11 -7.95
C LEU A 132 -13.44 36.54 -7.45
N GLU A 133 -13.40 36.77 -6.13
CA GLU A 133 -13.49 38.12 -5.57
C GLU A 133 -12.28 39.00 -5.95
N GLY A 134 -11.08 38.42 -5.99
CA GLY A 134 -9.88 39.10 -6.50
C GLY A 134 -10.03 39.51 -7.96
N LEU A 135 -10.44 38.57 -8.82
CA LEU A 135 -10.66 38.82 -10.25
C LEU A 135 -11.73 39.89 -10.49
N LYS A 136 -12.83 39.89 -9.72
CA LYS A 136 -13.86 40.95 -9.79
C LYS A 136 -13.29 42.33 -9.49
N LYS A 137 -12.41 42.45 -8.48
CA LYS A 137 -11.75 43.72 -8.13
C LYS A 137 -10.79 44.19 -9.22
N GLU A 138 -10.19 43.28 -9.96
CA GLU A 138 -9.35 43.56 -11.13
C GLU A 138 -10.16 43.87 -12.40
N GLY A 139 -11.49 43.86 -12.31
CA GLY A 139 -12.40 44.20 -13.40
C GLY A 139 -12.83 43.01 -14.26
N PHE A 140 -12.36 41.80 -13.96
CA PHE A 140 -12.83 40.59 -14.61
C PHE A 140 -14.18 40.17 -14.04
N ASN A 141 -15.25 40.43 -14.80
CA ASN A 141 -16.62 40.11 -14.43
C ASN A 141 -17.26 39.22 -15.50
N GLY A 142 -17.89 38.12 -15.07
CA GLY A 142 -18.61 37.21 -15.96
C GLY A 142 -18.89 35.87 -15.29
N SER A 143 -20.07 35.31 -15.56
CA SER A 143 -20.46 33.98 -15.06
C SER A 143 -19.68 32.82 -15.69
N ALA A 144 -18.99 33.09 -16.80
CA ALA A 144 -18.15 32.11 -17.51
C ALA A 144 -16.70 32.03 -16.97
N ILE A 145 -16.33 32.84 -15.98
CA ILE A 145 -14.98 32.82 -15.41
C ILE A 145 -14.84 31.62 -14.49
N GLU A 146 -14.05 30.64 -14.90
CA GLU A 146 -13.69 29.49 -14.10
C GLU A 146 -12.21 29.58 -13.67
N PRO A 147 -11.93 29.95 -12.41
CA PRO A 147 -10.55 30.06 -11.94
C PRO A 147 -9.91 28.69 -11.79
N CYS A 148 -8.68 28.55 -12.31
CA CYS A 148 -7.88 27.34 -12.12
C CYS A 148 -7.31 27.32 -10.70
N ILE A 149 -8.05 26.72 -9.76
CA ILE A 149 -7.65 26.64 -8.34
C ILE A 149 -6.39 25.79 -8.18
N GLU A 150 -6.28 24.71 -8.93
CA GLU A 150 -5.22 23.71 -8.79
C GLU A 150 -3.84 24.22 -9.21
N SER A 151 -3.76 25.34 -9.92
CA SER A 151 -2.51 26.02 -10.27
C SER A 151 -2.21 27.23 -9.38
N SER A 152 -3.00 27.46 -8.33
CA SER A 152 -2.82 28.60 -7.43
C SER A 152 -1.79 28.29 -6.34
N PRO A 153 -0.84 29.19 -6.05
CA PRO A 153 0.07 29.03 -4.90
C PRO A 153 -0.66 28.89 -3.55
N LEU A 154 -1.88 29.43 -3.45
CA LEU A 154 -2.72 29.26 -2.26
C LEU A 154 -3.21 27.82 -2.11
N TRP A 155 -3.54 27.16 -3.23
CA TRP A 155 -3.91 25.75 -3.23
C TRP A 155 -2.71 24.87 -2.88
N ASP A 156 -1.53 25.14 -3.44
CA ASP A 156 -0.33 24.35 -3.13
C ASP A 156 -0.03 24.34 -1.62
N LYS A 157 -0.11 25.50 -0.99
CA LYS A 157 0.11 25.65 0.45
C LYS A 157 -0.94 24.90 1.28
N GLU A 158 -2.22 25.08 0.97
CA GLU A 158 -3.30 24.43 1.73
C GLU A 158 -3.38 22.93 1.47
N SER A 159 -3.18 22.48 0.22
CA SER A 159 -3.12 21.05 -0.10
C SER A 159 -1.98 20.39 0.67
N LEU A 160 -0.79 20.99 0.71
CA LEU A 160 0.34 20.44 1.45
C LEU A 160 0.02 20.32 2.96
N ARG A 161 -0.63 21.33 3.54
CA ARG A 161 -1.07 21.30 4.94
C ARG A 161 -2.05 20.15 5.20
N ILE A 162 -3.03 19.97 4.31
CA ILE A 162 -4.01 18.88 4.40
C ILE A 162 -3.29 17.54 4.23
N ASP A 163 -2.44 17.39 3.22
CA ASP A 163 -1.71 16.17 2.95
C ASP A 163 -0.88 15.73 4.15
N GLN A 164 -0.15 16.65 4.79
CA GLN A 164 0.62 16.37 6.01
C GLN A 164 -0.28 15.91 7.17
N SER A 165 -1.37 16.62 7.44
CA SER A 165 -2.27 16.32 8.57
C SER A 165 -2.88 14.92 8.46
N TYR A 166 -3.27 14.49 7.26
CA TYR A 166 -3.86 13.17 7.06
C TYR A 166 -2.82 12.06 6.87
N GLN A 167 -1.62 12.39 6.39
CA GLN A 167 -0.51 11.46 6.33
C GLN A 167 -0.12 10.98 7.74
N GLU A 168 -0.11 11.86 8.73
CA GLU A 168 0.14 11.47 10.13
C GLU A 168 -0.92 10.48 10.65
N GLY A 169 -2.19 10.69 10.32
CA GLY A 169 -3.26 9.76 10.66
C GLY A 169 -3.09 8.40 9.98
N LEU A 170 -2.70 8.41 8.70
CA LEU A 170 -2.43 7.19 7.94
C LEU A 170 -1.24 6.41 8.50
N GLU A 171 -0.15 7.08 8.88
CA GLU A 171 1.02 6.40 9.45
C GLU A 171 0.70 5.75 10.81
N LYS A 172 -0.10 6.42 11.67
CA LYS A 172 -0.59 5.80 12.91
C LYS A 172 -1.44 4.55 12.64
N LEU A 173 -2.26 4.57 11.60
CA LEU A 173 -3.04 3.41 11.20
C LEU A 173 -2.12 2.27 10.70
N LYS A 174 -1.09 2.59 9.91
CA LYS A 174 -0.08 1.62 9.44
C LYS A 174 0.70 1.01 10.60
N GLU A 175 1.07 1.79 11.62
CA GLU A 175 1.72 1.29 12.83
C GLU A 175 0.84 0.28 13.56
N ARG A 176 -0.43 0.60 13.82
CA ARG A 176 -1.39 -0.34 14.42
C ARG A 176 -1.53 -1.63 13.63
N LEU A 177 -1.56 -1.52 12.29
CA LEU A 177 -1.58 -2.67 11.40
C LEU A 177 -0.33 -3.55 11.54
N ARG A 178 0.85 -2.97 11.76
CA ARG A 178 2.09 -3.71 12.01
C ARG A 178 2.13 -4.33 13.40
N ASP A 179 1.67 -3.64 14.42
CA ASP A 179 1.67 -4.15 15.80
C ASP A 179 0.78 -5.38 15.95
N GLN A 180 -0.36 -5.39 15.26
CA GLN A 180 -1.21 -6.58 15.13
C GLN A 180 -0.52 -7.73 14.36
N ALA A 181 0.48 -7.44 13.52
CA ALA A 181 1.26 -8.46 12.82
C ALA A 181 2.32 -9.10 13.72
N ILE A 182 3.00 -8.28 14.54
CA ILE A 182 4.17 -8.69 15.35
C ILE A 182 3.76 -9.48 16.60
N GLY A 183 2.53 -9.30 17.10
CA GLY A 183 2.02 -10.01 18.29
C GLY A 183 1.97 -11.54 18.21
N LYS A 184 2.23 -12.16 17.04
CA LYS A 184 2.20 -13.62 16.84
C LYS A 184 3.54 -14.34 17.00
N ASP A 185 4.69 -13.64 16.90
CA ASP A 185 5.99 -14.30 16.98
C ASP A 185 6.36 -14.75 18.41
N ASN A 186 5.68 -14.26 19.44
CA ASN A 186 5.95 -14.60 20.84
C ASN A 186 5.07 -15.70 21.45
N ASN A 187 4.14 -16.31 20.69
CA ASN A 187 3.17 -17.26 21.27
C ASN A 187 3.17 -18.66 20.61
N SER A 188 4.23 -19.03 19.88
CA SER A 188 4.41 -20.37 19.30
C SER A 188 5.57 -21.16 19.91
N ALA A 189 5.96 -20.84 21.14
CA ALA A 189 7.00 -21.54 21.88
C ALA A 189 6.52 -21.89 23.31
N GLU A 190 5.41 -22.63 23.41
CA GLU A 190 5.11 -23.49 24.57
C GLU A 190 4.53 -24.83 24.10
#